data_AF-A0A3N4LRG5-F1
#
_entry.id   AF-A0A3N4LRG5-F1
#
_cell.length_a   1.000
_cell.length_b   1.000
_cell.length_c   1.000
_cell.angle_alpha   90.00
_cell.angle_beta   90.00
_cell.angle_gamma   90.00
#
_symmetry.space_group_name_H-M   'P 1'
#
loop_
_entity.id
_entity.type
_entity.pdbx_description
1 polymer ?
#
loop_
_entity_poly.entity_id
_entity_poly.type
_entity_poly.pdbx_seq_one_letter_code
_entity_poly.pdbx_strand_id
1 'polypeptide(L)'
;MWDIVHHAASHLVKRSKDVDFRAYMASDNGDQPPLFKGPTGARFTILVLTVLFGFTFVGLLQYTFKLLLTLTVVEEPPAVYLQDTEALNATPKPHLTRPEADRVFITSSIRGTLRHLRREAGIWSPWRGLGPHIVFALANIFARAIIISILETIMPLRLAVMIGGIASMVPLSRLALVCTHIMISAPQATRWWTRYQKTPWDQAKKTIPAVLIWAVALQLVAELSIEATKKDISSVIRITIFCTDILLYILIAIPATIILVRVQASLLSDDIATIVPFDKTFGQDTSDTDGFLTVQKAINSINCAVFKRVCIFLVKSVPVLIATSSIIVVLCVMMFYSWLPSEPSSQ
;
A
#
# COMPACT_ATOMS: atom_id res chain seq x y z
N MET A 1 24.60 5.24 -3.81
CA MET A 1 23.29 5.91 -3.65
C MET A 1 23.29 6.84 -2.43
N TRP A 2 23.73 6.38 -1.26
CA TRP A 2 23.93 7.23 -0.08
C TRP A 2 24.94 8.37 -0.30
N ASP A 3 26.04 8.12 -1.00
CA ASP A 3 27.02 9.17 -1.31
C ASP A 3 26.48 10.22 -2.29
N ILE A 4 25.60 9.82 -3.22
CA ILE A 4 24.95 10.74 -4.16
C ILE A 4 23.94 11.61 -3.42
N VAL A 5 23.18 11.04 -2.49
CA VAL A 5 22.25 11.79 -1.63
C VAL A 5 23.02 12.73 -0.70
N HIS A 6 24.14 12.29 -0.13
CA HIS A 6 24.97 13.12 0.74
C HIS A 6 25.69 14.24 -0.03
N HIS A 7 26.15 13.95 -1.24
CA HIS A 7 26.75 14.94 -2.13
C HIS A 7 25.72 15.94 -2.65
N ALA A 8 24.53 15.48 -3.05
CA ALA A 8 23.42 16.38 -3.42
C ALA A 8 22.95 17.23 -2.23
N ALA A 9 22.84 16.65 -1.03
CA ALA A 9 22.47 17.37 0.18
C ALA A 9 23.54 18.41 0.56
N SER A 10 24.82 18.06 0.53
CA SER A 10 25.90 19.01 0.81
C SER A 10 25.99 20.12 -0.24
N HIS A 11 25.76 19.81 -1.52
CA HIS A 11 25.76 20.81 -2.59
C HIS A 11 24.54 21.75 -2.52
N LEU A 12 23.39 21.25 -2.09
CA LEU A 12 22.18 22.05 -1.83
C LEU A 12 22.33 22.90 -0.56
N VAL A 13 22.94 22.36 0.50
CA VAL A 13 23.28 23.11 1.72
C VAL A 13 24.28 24.23 1.40
N LYS A 14 25.28 23.96 0.57
CA LYS A 14 26.25 24.97 0.13
C LYS A 14 25.58 26.07 -0.71
N ARG A 15 24.70 25.69 -1.65
CA ARG A 15 23.89 26.65 -2.41
C ARG A 15 22.93 27.47 -1.54
N SER A 16 22.33 26.85 -0.52
CA SER A 16 21.50 27.56 0.45
C SER A 16 22.32 28.61 1.20
N LYS A 17 23.51 28.23 1.69
CA LYS A 17 24.43 29.15 2.35
C LYS A 17 24.88 30.29 1.42
N ASP A 18 25.14 30.01 0.14
CA ASP A 18 25.54 31.04 -0.83
C ASP A 18 24.38 32.00 -1.19
N VAL A 19 23.14 31.49 -1.22
CA VAL A 19 21.93 32.29 -1.44
C VAL A 19 21.62 33.14 -0.20
N ASP A 20 21.71 32.57 0.99
CA ASP A 20 21.57 33.30 2.26
C ASP A 20 22.68 34.34 2.42
N PHE A 21 23.93 34.03 2.02
CA PHE A 21 25.04 34.96 2.06
C PHE A 21 24.88 36.11 1.05
N ARG A 22 24.40 35.83 -0.17
CA ARG A 22 24.06 36.89 -1.14
C ARG A 22 22.87 37.73 -0.70
N ALA A 23 21.87 37.13 -0.07
CA ALA A 23 20.75 37.86 0.53
C ALA A 23 21.20 38.71 1.73
N TYR A 24 22.17 38.23 2.51
CA TYR A 24 22.81 38.96 3.61
C TYR A 24 23.64 40.15 3.12
N MET A 25 24.42 39.97 2.05
CA MET A 25 25.18 41.05 1.42
C MET A 25 24.29 42.06 0.67
N ALA A 26 23.13 41.63 0.17
CA ALA A 26 22.13 42.54 -0.41
C ALA A 26 21.32 43.33 0.64
N SER A 27 21.40 42.91 1.91
CA SER A 27 20.72 43.52 3.06
C SER A 27 21.58 44.57 3.79
N ASP A 28 22.77 44.90 3.28
CA ASP A 28 23.68 45.89 3.86
C ASP A 28 23.11 47.34 3.84
N ASN A 29 21.94 47.53 3.23
CA ASN A 29 21.07 48.69 3.48
C ASN A 29 20.13 48.43 4.67
N GLY A 30 20.69 48.25 5.87
CA GLY A 30 20.03 48.48 7.17
C GLY A 30 18.86 47.59 7.61
N ASP A 31 18.16 46.91 6.71
CA ASP A 31 16.96 46.11 7.03
C ASP A 31 17.24 44.62 6.83
N GLN A 32 17.70 43.96 7.90
CA GLN A 32 17.85 42.49 7.94
C GLN A 32 16.51 41.83 7.56
N PRO A 33 16.45 40.96 6.53
CA PRO A 33 15.28 40.10 6.36
C PRO A 33 15.22 39.19 7.60
N PRO A 34 14.07 39.12 8.31
CA PRO A 34 14.00 38.38 9.56
C PRO A 34 14.17 36.89 9.26
N LEU A 35 15.39 36.39 9.50
CA LEU A 35 15.68 34.97 9.60
C LEU A 35 14.83 34.44 10.77
N PHE A 36 13.65 33.89 10.45
CA PHE A 36 12.53 33.52 11.32
C PHE A 36 12.90 33.35 12.81
N LYS A 37 13.08 34.46 13.55
CA LYS A 37 13.37 34.50 15.01
C LYS A 37 12.08 34.22 15.78
N GLY A 38 11.41 33.12 15.46
CA GLY A 38 10.30 32.60 16.24
C GLY A 38 10.80 32.03 17.57
N PRO A 39 9.97 32.01 18.62
CA PRO A 39 10.27 31.29 19.85
C PRO A 39 10.73 29.86 19.53
N THR A 40 11.70 29.32 20.26
CA THR A 40 12.23 27.96 20.05
C THR A 40 11.12 26.90 19.99
N GLY A 41 10.03 27.14 20.73
CA GLY A 41 8.80 26.33 20.68
C GLY A 41 8.10 26.32 19.32
N ALA A 42 7.98 27.46 18.63
CA ALA A 42 7.33 27.54 17.32
C ALA A 42 8.05 26.70 16.26
N ARG A 43 9.40 26.68 16.28
CA ARG A 43 10.20 25.86 15.37
C ARG A 43 10.03 24.36 15.64
N PHE A 44 10.00 23.96 16.92
CA PHE A 44 9.72 22.57 17.31
C PHE A 44 8.33 22.12 16.89
N THR A 45 7.31 22.96 17.09
CA THR A 45 5.95 22.68 16.63
C THR A 45 5.90 22.47 15.12
N ILE A 46 6.56 23.32 14.34
CA ILE A 46 6.62 23.18 12.87
C ILE A 46 7.30 21.86 12.46
N LEU A 47 8.39 21.46 13.12
CA LEU A 47 9.07 20.19 12.84
C LEU A 47 8.14 19.00 13.12
N VAL A 48 7.50 18.98 14.29
CA VAL A 48 6.56 17.91 14.67
C VAL A 48 5.40 17.84 13.68
N LEU A 49 4.79 18.98 13.33
CA LEU A 49 3.71 19.04 12.34
C LEU A 49 4.17 18.52 10.97
N THR A 50 5.39 18.84 10.55
CA THR A 50 5.95 18.38 9.27
C THR A 50 6.18 16.88 9.26
N VAL A 51 6.71 16.31 10.34
CA VAL A 51 6.89 14.87 10.49
C VAL A 51 5.54 14.15 10.50
N LEU A 52 4.57 14.65 11.27
CA LEU A 52 3.22 14.08 11.33
C LEU A 52 2.53 14.15 9.96
N PHE A 53 2.59 15.31 9.30
CA PHE A 53 2.04 15.49 7.96
C PHE A 53 2.70 14.54 6.96
N GLY A 54 4.02 14.45 6.96
CA GLY A 54 4.77 13.56 6.08
C GLY A 54 4.39 12.09 6.29
N PHE A 55 4.30 11.65 7.54
CA PHE A 55 3.89 10.30 7.88
C PHE A 55 2.45 10.01 7.42
N THR A 56 1.51 10.91 7.70
CA THR A 56 0.12 10.78 7.25
C THR A 56 0.03 10.77 5.72
N PHE A 57 0.77 11.65 5.04
CA PHE A 57 0.76 11.74 3.58
C PHE A 57 1.29 10.46 2.91
N VAL A 58 2.43 9.93 3.39
CA VAL A 58 2.96 8.65 2.90
C VAL A 58 1.99 7.51 3.16
N GLY A 59 1.35 7.47 4.34
CA GLY A 59 0.32 6.48 4.66
C GLY A 59 -0.89 6.55 3.71
N LEU A 60 -1.38 7.74 3.39
CA LEU A 60 -2.45 7.94 2.40
C LEU A 60 -2.04 7.51 0.99
N LEU A 61 -0.79 7.74 0.62
CA LEU A 61 -0.24 7.33 -0.67
C LEU A 61 -0.14 5.80 -0.77
N GLN A 62 0.40 5.15 0.27
CA GLN A 62 0.44 3.68 0.38
C GLN A 62 -0.97 3.09 0.33
N TYR A 63 -1.92 3.69 1.03
CA TYR A 63 -3.32 3.29 0.97
C TYR A 63 -3.89 3.37 -0.45
N THR A 64 -3.63 4.47 -1.14
CA THR A 64 -4.09 4.66 -2.53
C THR A 64 -3.51 3.59 -3.45
N PHE A 65 -2.23 3.25 -3.31
CA PHE A 65 -1.63 2.16 -4.08
C PHE A 65 -2.20 0.79 -3.70
N LYS A 66 -2.50 0.55 -2.42
CA LYS A 66 -3.19 -0.67 -1.98
C LYS A 66 -4.56 -0.80 -2.64
N LEU A 67 -5.39 0.25 -2.63
CA LEU A 67 -6.70 0.26 -3.29
C LEU A 67 -6.55 -0.08 -4.78
N LEU A 68 -5.65 0.61 -5.47
CA LEU A 68 -5.42 0.41 -6.90
C LEU A 68 -4.88 -1.00 -7.21
N LEU A 69 -3.99 -1.53 -6.36
CA LEU A 69 -3.50 -2.90 -6.46
C LEU A 69 -4.64 -3.90 -6.29
N THR A 70 -5.48 -3.74 -5.27
CA THR A 70 -6.65 -4.61 -5.05
C THR A 70 -7.55 -4.64 -6.28
N LEU A 71 -7.85 -3.48 -6.88
CA LEU A 71 -8.61 -3.40 -8.13
C LEU A 71 -7.89 -4.09 -9.30
N THR A 72 -6.58 -3.89 -9.41
CA THR A 72 -5.74 -4.51 -10.45
C THR A 72 -5.66 -6.03 -10.27
N VAL A 73 -5.86 -6.56 -9.08
CA VAL A 73 -5.84 -8.01 -8.84
C VAL A 73 -7.17 -8.67 -9.21
N VAL A 74 -8.29 -8.01 -8.90
CA VAL A 74 -9.62 -8.57 -9.16
C VAL A 74 -10.07 -8.36 -10.60
N GLU A 75 -9.61 -7.31 -11.28
CA GLU A 75 -10.10 -6.98 -12.62
C GLU A 75 -9.82 -8.07 -13.66
N GLU A 76 -10.85 -8.43 -14.41
CA GLU A 76 -10.76 -9.33 -15.55
C GLU A 76 -11.27 -8.65 -16.82
N PRO A 77 -10.83 -9.12 -18.02
CA PRO A 77 -11.12 -8.39 -19.25
C PRO A 77 -12.62 -8.41 -19.55
N PRO A 78 -13.19 -7.29 -20.06
CA PRO A 78 -14.63 -7.15 -20.28
C PRO A 78 -15.24 -8.26 -21.17
N ALA A 79 -14.43 -8.84 -22.07
CA ALA A 79 -14.83 -9.92 -22.96
C ALA A 79 -15.32 -11.20 -22.25
N VAL A 80 -14.92 -11.45 -21.00
CA VAL A 80 -15.40 -12.61 -20.21
C VAL A 80 -16.87 -12.41 -19.80
N TYR A 81 -17.27 -11.20 -19.43
CA TYR A 81 -18.65 -10.89 -18.99
C TYR A 81 -19.66 -10.79 -20.13
N LEU A 82 -19.21 -10.39 -21.32
CA LEU A 82 -20.07 -10.30 -22.49
C LEU A 82 -20.47 -11.68 -23.03
N GLN A 83 -19.65 -12.72 -22.81
CA GLN A 83 -20.03 -14.09 -23.16
C GLN A 83 -21.22 -14.59 -22.32
N ASP A 84 -21.27 -14.30 -21.02
CA ASP A 84 -22.37 -14.75 -20.16
C ASP A 84 -23.69 -13.99 -20.42
N THR A 85 -23.60 -12.70 -20.78
CA THR A 85 -24.79 -11.89 -21.10
C THR A 85 -25.33 -12.15 -22.51
N GLU A 86 -24.48 -12.46 -23.48
CA GLU A 86 -24.89 -12.89 -24.83
C GLU A 86 -25.39 -14.36 -24.83
N ALA A 87 -24.84 -15.24 -24.00
CA ALA A 87 -25.33 -16.62 -23.85
C ALA A 87 -26.77 -16.69 -23.30
N LEU A 88 -27.18 -15.72 -22.47
CA LEU A 88 -28.56 -15.61 -22.00
C LEU A 88 -29.52 -15.02 -23.05
N ASN A 89 -29.01 -14.30 -24.07
CA ASN A 89 -29.83 -13.59 -25.05
C ASN A 89 -29.35 -13.87 -26.49
N ALA A 90 -29.89 -14.95 -27.04
CA ALA A 90 -30.07 -15.24 -28.48
C ALA A 90 -28.96 -15.95 -29.28
N THR A 91 -29.44 -16.98 -29.99
CA THR A 91 -29.01 -17.63 -31.26
C THR A 91 -27.55 -17.51 -31.72
N PRO A 92 -26.96 -18.63 -32.20
CA PRO A 92 -25.54 -18.70 -32.55
C PRO A 92 -25.24 -17.79 -33.75
N LYS A 93 -24.44 -16.75 -33.52
CA LYS A 93 -23.77 -16.01 -34.59
C LYS A 93 -22.30 -16.44 -34.67
N PRO A 94 -21.76 -16.60 -35.88
CA PRO A 94 -20.46 -17.21 -36.09
C PRO A 94 -19.35 -16.25 -35.67
N HIS A 95 -18.28 -16.84 -35.14
CA HIS A 95 -16.99 -16.27 -34.77
C HIS A 95 -16.63 -14.96 -35.49
N LEU A 96 -16.87 -13.82 -34.84
CA LEU A 96 -16.20 -12.56 -35.15
C LEU A 96 -15.11 -12.34 -34.12
N THR A 97 -13.86 -12.50 -34.57
CA THR A 97 -12.65 -12.13 -33.85
C THR A 97 -12.70 -10.63 -33.56
N ARG A 98 -13.17 -10.27 -32.36
CA ARG A 98 -13.35 -8.89 -31.92
C ARG A 98 -11.98 -8.21 -31.74
N PRO A 99 -11.81 -6.92 -32.09
CA PRO A 99 -10.50 -6.27 -32.10
C PRO A 99 -9.90 -6.20 -30.70
N GLU A 100 -8.57 -6.24 -30.62
CA GLU A 100 -7.76 -6.15 -29.40
C GLU A 100 -8.08 -4.94 -28.50
N ALA A 101 -8.75 -3.92 -29.08
CA ALA A 101 -9.24 -2.71 -28.43
C ALA A 101 -10.34 -2.96 -27.36
N ASP A 102 -11.04 -4.10 -27.38
CA ASP A 102 -12.08 -4.45 -26.38
C ASP A 102 -11.53 -5.19 -25.14
N ARG A 103 -10.20 -5.31 -24.99
CA ARG A 103 -9.52 -5.94 -23.84
C ARG A 103 -8.86 -4.93 -22.89
N VAL A 104 -9.22 -3.66 -22.97
CA VAL A 104 -8.55 -2.60 -22.20
C VAL A 104 -8.98 -2.66 -20.74
N PHE A 105 -8.05 -3.10 -19.89
CA PHE A 105 -8.19 -3.01 -18.43
C PHE A 105 -8.29 -1.54 -18.00
N ILE A 106 -9.31 -1.23 -17.22
CA ILE A 106 -9.50 0.04 -16.53
C ILE A 106 -8.28 0.33 -15.64
N THR A 107 -7.68 -0.72 -15.05
CA THR A 107 -6.50 -0.59 -14.17
C THR A 107 -5.15 -0.52 -14.89
N SER A 108 -5.12 -0.46 -16.23
CA SER A 108 -3.88 -0.40 -17.02
C SER A 108 -2.99 0.83 -16.72
N SER A 109 -3.58 1.91 -16.21
CA SER A 109 -2.90 3.15 -15.84
C SER A 109 -3.42 3.70 -14.53
N ILE A 110 -2.53 4.06 -13.60
CA ILE A 110 -2.87 4.69 -12.30
C ILE A 110 -3.80 5.91 -12.50
N ARG A 111 -3.49 6.76 -13.49
CA ARG A 111 -4.31 7.95 -13.80
C ARG A 111 -5.67 7.56 -14.40
N GLY A 112 -5.70 6.50 -15.20
CA GLY A 112 -6.92 5.94 -15.78
C GLY A 112 -7.85 5.40 -14.69
N THR A 113 -7.32 4.55 -13.80
CA THR A 113 -8.06 4.01 -12.67
C THR A 113 -8.60 5.11 -11.77
N LEU A 114 -7.78 6.10 -11.39
CA LEU A 114 -8.23 7.22 -10.55
C LEU A 114 -9.31 8.05 -11.24
N ARG A 115 -9.23 8.24 -12.57
CA ARG A 115 -10.26 8.93 -13.34
C ARG A 115 -11.56 8.12 -13.38
N HIS A 116 -11.48 6.80 -13.56
CA HIS A 116 -12.62 5.89 -13.49
C HIS A 116 -13.30 5.95 -12.12
N LEU A 117 -12.53 5.78 -11.05
CA LEU A 117 -13.02 5.88 -9.67
C LEU A 117 -13.73 7.22 -9.42
N ARG A 118 -13.17 8.33 -9.91
CA ARG A 118 -13.78 9.66 -9.76
C ARG A 118 -15.06 9.84 -10.55
N ARG A 119 -15.22 9.16 -11.69
CA ARG A 119 -16.44 9.17 -12.49
C ARG A 119 -17.55 8.36 -11.82
N GLU A 120 -17.23 7.16 -11.34
CA GLU A 120 -18.20 6.26 -10.71
C GLU A 120 -18.63 6.69 -9.29
N ALA A 121 -17.70 7.21 -8.50
CA ALA A 121 -17.86 7.36 -7.06
C ALA A 121 -17.52 8.77 -6.52
N GLY A 122 -17.25 9.73 -7.42
CA GLY A 122 -16.92 11.11 -7.05
C GLY A 122 -15.48 11.33 -6.59
N ILE A 123 -15.17 12.55 -6.19
CA ILE A 123 -13.78 13.01 -5.99
C ILE A 123 -13.05 12.32 -4.83
N TRP A 124 -13.81 11.83 -3.84
CA TRP A 124 -13.33 11.15 -2.63
C TRP A 124 -13.20 9.63 -2.79
N SER A 125 -13.50 9.11 -3.99
CA SER A 125 -13.45 7.68 -4.28
C SER A 125 -12.11 6.99 -4.03
N PRO A 126 -10.92 7.64 -4.18
CA PRO A 126 -9.65 6.97 -3.86
C PRO A 126 -9.47 6.69 -2.37
N TRP A 127 -10.28 7.33 -1.50
CA TRP A 127 -10.21 7.19 -0.05
C TRP A 127 -11.38 6.37 0.51
N ARG A 128 -12.16 5.72 -0.36
CA ARG A 128 -13.22 4.80 0.07
C ARG A 128 -12.60 3.61 0.81
N GLY A 129 -13.08 3.32 2.01
CA GLY A 129 -12.51 2.26 2.84
C GLY A 129 -11.26 2.67 3.62
N LEU A 130 -10.85 3.95 3.57
CA LEU A 130 -9.75 4.46 4.39
C LEU A 130 -10.05 4.34 5.88
N GLY A 131 -11.29 4.65 6.29
CA GLY A 131 -11.75 4.52 7.68
C GLY A 131 -11.55 3.11 8.27
N PRO A 132 -12.18 2.05 7.73
CA PRO A 132 -11.97 0.69 8.22
C PRO A 132 -10.51 0.23 8.09
N HIS A 133 -9.76 0.74 7.10
CA HIS A 133 -8.34 0.44 6.99
C HIS A 133 -7.49 1.07 8.10
N ILE A 134 -7.78 2.31 8.51
CA ILE A 134 -7.12 2.96 9.66
C ILE A 134 -7.42 2.16 10.93
N VAL A 135 -8.68 1.78 11.14
CA VAL A 135 -9.07 0.94 12.28
C VAL A 135 -8.33 -0.40 12.24
N PHE A 136 -8.21 -1.02 11.07
CA PHE A 136 -7.44 -2.25 10.88
C PHE A 136 -5.96 -2.05 11.22
N ALA A 137 -5.33 -0.98 10.73
CA ALA A 137 -3.92 -0.71 10.95
C ALA A 137 -3.62 -0.47 12.44
N LEU A 138 -4.44 0.33 13.11
CA LEU A 138 -4.32 0.57 14.54
C LEU A 138 -4.56 -0.71 15.35
N ALA A 139 -5.66 -1.42 15.08
CA ALA A 139 -5.97 -2.67 15.77
C ALA A 139 -4.87 -3.71 15.57
N ASN A 140 -4.23 -3.75 14.39
CA ASN A 140 -3.08 -4.60 14.13
C ASN A 140 -1.88 -4.21 14.99
N ILE A 141 -1.52 -2.92 15.06
CA ILE A 141 -0.40 -2.46 15.89
C ILE A 141 -0.62 -2.86 17.35
N PHE A 142 -1.84 -2.64 17.88
CA PHE A 142 -2.17 -3.03 19.26
C PHE A 142 -2.16 -4.54 19.47
N ALA A 143 -2.84 -5.31 18.61
CA ALA A 143 -2.89 -6.76 18.72
C ALA A 143 -1.48 -7.37 18.64
N ARG A 144 -0.67 -6.90 17.70
CA ARG A 144 0.72 -7.33 17.54
C ARG A 144 1.55 -7.01 18.79
N ALA A 145 1.45 -5.80 19.34
CA ALA A 145 2.17 -5.43 20.57
C ALA A 145 1.80 -6.34 21.74
N ILE A 146 0.50 -6.56 21.98
CA ILE A 146 0.01 -7.44 23.06
C ILE A 146 0.53 -8.87 22.88
N ILE A 147 0.40 -9.43 21.68
CA ILE A 147 0.79 -10.82 21.41
C ILE A 147 2.32 -10.98 21.54
N ILE A 148 3.11 -10.04 21.04
CA ILE A 148 4.58 -10.06 21.19
C ILE A 148 4.96 -10.00 22.67
N SER A 149 4.36 -9.09 23.46
CA SER A 149 4.66 -8.98 24.89
C SER A 149 4.34 -10.26 25.66
N ILE A 150 3.29 -10.99 25.28
CA ILE A 150 2.98 -12.30 25.89
C ILE A 150 4.01 -13.35 25.45
N LEU A 151 4.29 -13.45 24.15
CA LEU A 151 5.20 -14.46 23.60
C LEU A 151 6.64 -14.30 24.10
N GLU A 152 7.12 -13.07 24.28
CA GLU A 152 8.47 -12.78 24.76
C GLU A 152 8.74 -13.37 26.15
N THR A 153 7.70 -13.62 26.95
CA THR A 153 7.86 -14.30 28.26
C THR A 153 8.19 -15.78 28.14
N ILE A 154 7.93 -16.40 26.97
CA ILE A 154 8.06 -17.84 26.72
C ILE A 154 9.20 -18.13 25.73
N MET A 155 9.53 -17.17 24.85
CA MET A 155 10.45 -17.41 23.74
C MET A 155 11.31 -16.19 23.39
N PRO A 156 12.42 -16.37 22.63
CA PRO A 156 13.27 -15.26 22.21
C PRO A 156 12.50 -14.19 21.43
N LEU A 157 12.81 -12.91 21.67
CA LEU A 157 12.13 -11.75 21.10
C LEU A 157 11.93 -11.85 19.58
N ARG A 158 12.92 -12.32 18.82
CA ARG A 158 12.77 -12.47 17.36
C ARG A 158 11.66 -13.43 16.97
N LEU A 159 11.58 -14.59 17.63
CA LEU A 159 10.56 -15.57 17.34
C LEU A 159 9.17 -15.08 17.81
N ALA A 160 9.13 -14.37 18.93
CA ALA A 160 7.92 -13.67 19.40
C ALA A 160 7.43 -12.62 18.39
N VAL A 161 8.34 -11.83 17.79
CA VAL A 161 8.03 -10.82 16.76
C VAL A 161 7.47 -11.47 15.50
N MET A 162 8.06 -12.57 15.04
CA MET A 162 7.60 -13.29 13.84
C MET A 162 6.23 -13.92 14.06
N ILE A 163 6.08 -14.71 15.13
CA ILE A 163 4.82 -15.41 15.43
C ILE A 163 3.73 -14.40 15.79
N GLY A 164 4.06 -13.37 16.57
CA GLY A 164 3.12 -12.33 16.95
C GLY A 164 2.64 -11.49 15.77
N GLY A 165 3.52 -11.23 14.79
CA GLY A 165 3.15 -10.61 13.51
C GLY A 165 2.10 -11.42 12.77
N ILE A 166 2.30 -12.73 12.63
CA ILE A 166 1.38 -13.63 11.93
C ILE A 166 0.07 -13.81 12.72
N ALA A 167 0.16 -14.08 14.02
CA ALA A 167 -0.99 -14.35 14.88
C ALA A 167 -1.92 -13.15 15.02
N SER A 168 -1.38 -11.92 15.03
CA SER A 168 -2.19 -10.69 15.12
C SER A 168 -3.16 -10.48 13.94
N MET A 169 -2.92 -11.13 12.80
CA MET A 169 -3.78 -11.01 11.61
C MET A 169 -5.08 -11.80 11.69
N VAL A 170 -5.08 -12.90 12.44
CA VAL A 170 -6.24 -13.81 12.56
C VAL A 170 -7.49 -13.11 13.11
N PRO A 171 -7.44 -12.41 14.28
CA PRO A 171 -8.61 -11.71 14.80
C PRO A 171 -9.06 -10.55 13.90
N LEU A 172 -8.19 -10.05 13.02
CA LEU A 172 -8.47 -8.94 12.11
C LEU A 172 -8.91 -9.37 10.72
N SER A 173 -8.99 -10.67 10.45
CA SER A 173 -9.42 -11.25 9.17
C SER A 173 -10.77 -10.72 8.70
N ARG A 174 -11.76 -10.60 9.61
CA ARG A 174 -13.08 -10.02 9.32
C ARG A 174 -12.98 -8.57 8.85
N LEU A 175 -12.15 -7.77 9.51
CA LEU A 175 -11.98 -6.37 9.15
C LEU A 175 -11.21 -6.22 7.82
N ALA A 176 -10.24 -7.10 7.56
CA ALA A 176 -9.55 -7.17 6.29
C ALA A 176 -10.49 -7.53 5.13
N LEU A 177 -11.39 -8.51 5.33
CA LEU A 177 -12.44 -8.87 4.37
C LEU A 177 -13.34 -7.66 4.04
N VAL A 178 -13.84 -6.97 5.07
CA VAL A 178 -14.69 -5.78 4.91
C VAL A 178 -13.96 -4.65 4.19
N CYS A 179 -12.68 -4.44 4.47
CA CYS A 179 -11.86 -3.47 3.74
C CYS A 179 -11.84 -3.79 2.25
N THR A 180 -11.57 -5.05 1.89
CA THR A 180 -11.53 -5.48 0.49
C THR A 180 -12.90 -5.34 -0.19
N HIS A 181 -13.99 -5.73 0.48
CA HIS A 181 -15.35 -5.55 -0.04
C HIS A 181 -15.69 -4.08 -0.32
N ILE A 182 -15.30 -3.16 0.56
CA ILE A 182 -15.48 -1.72 0.33
C ILE A 182 -14.59 -1.22 -0.80
N MET A 183 -13.38 -1.76 -0.93
CA MET A 183 -12.45 -1.40 -2.01
C MET A 183 -12.93 -1.84 -3.39
N ILE A 184 -13.75 -2.89 -3.53
CA ILE A 184 -14.19 -3.43 -4.82
C ILE A 184 -15.67 -3.14 -5.16
N SER A 185 -16.50 -2.85 -4.17
CA SER A 185 -17.92 -2.53 -4.37
C SER A 185 -18.14 -1.14 -4.97
N ALA A 186 -19.24 -0.98 -5.70
CA ALA A 186 -19.77 0.32 -6.10
C ALA A 186 -20.17 1.17 -4.87
N PRO A 187 -20.30 2.50 -5.01
CA PRO A 187 -20.76 3.36 -3.92
C PRO A 187 -22.09 2.88 -3.34
N GLN A 188 -22.18 2.77 -2.02
CA GLN A 188 -23.44 2.49 -1.35
C GLN A 188 -23.66 3.48 -0.22
N ALA A 189 -24.92 3.72 0.13
CA ALA A 189 -25.32 4.57 1.24
C ALA A 189 -24.96 3.98 2.63
N THR A 190 -24.64 2.70 2.70
CA THR A 190 -24.34 2.02 3.98
C THR A 190 -22.96 2.41 4.51
N ARG A 191 -22.90 2.72 5.82
CA ARG A 191 -21.64 2.99 6.51
C ARG A 191 -20.82 1.70 6.62
N TRP A 192 -19.49 1.83 6.60
CA TRP A 192 -18.57 0.70 6.74
C TRP A 192 -18.79 -0.10 8.03
N TRP A 193 -19.18 0.57 9.12
CA TRP A 193 -19.45 -0.08 10.41
C TRP A 193 -20.66 -1.01 10.33
N THR A 194 -21.73 -0.58 9.65
CA THR A 194 -22.91 -1.41 9.41
C THR A 194 -22.56 -2.63 8.56
N ARG A 195 -21.67 -2.47 7.57
CA ARG A 195 -21.16 -3.60 6.77
C ARG A 195 -20.37 -4.56 7.65
N TYR A 196 -19.46 -4.06 8.47
CA TYR A 196 -18.71 -4.87 9.43
C TYR A 196 -19.63 -5.70 10.32
N GLN A 197 -20.65 -5.07 10.94
CA GLN A 197 -21.63 -5.76 11.78
C GLN A 197 -22.42 -6.84 11.02
N LYS A 198 -22.80 -6.58 9.77
CA LYS A 198 -23.56 -7.53 8.92
C LYS A 198 -22.71 -8.68 8.37
N THR A 199 -21.40 -8.50 8.19
CA THR A 199 -20.53 -9.58 7.70
C THR A 199 -20.43 -10.71 8.74
N PRO A 200 -20.94 -11.92 8.45
CA PRO A 200 -20.91 -13.01 9.40
C PRO A 200 -19.48 -13.51 9.64
N TRP A 201 -19.20 -13.99 10.85
CA TRP A 201 -17.88 -14.55 11.20
C TRP A 201 -17.53 -15.78 10.37
N ASP A 202 -18.52 -16.53 9.87
CA ASP A 202 -18.26 -17.73 9.07
C ASP A 202 -17.64 -17.39 7.72
N GLN A 203 -17.99 -16.25 7.11
CA GLN A 203 -17.28 -15.74 5.93
C GLN A 203 -15.85 -15.32 6.27
N ALA A 204 -15.64 -14.68 7.41
CA ALA A 204 -14.29 -14.29 7.84
C ALA A 204 -13.40 -15.53 8.07
N LYS A 205 -13.92 -16.59 8.68
CA LYS A 205 -13.20 -17.86 8.89
C LYS A 205 -12.71 -18.48 7.58
N LYS A 206 -13.53 -18.42 6.51
CA LYS A 206 -13.15 -18.90 5.17
C LYS A 206 -11.91 -18.18 4.61
N THR A 207 -11.62 -16.95 5.07
CA THR A 207 -10.43 -16.18 4.62
C THR A 207 -9.18 -16.39 5.47
N ILE A 208 -9.29 -16.98 6.66
CA ILE A 208 -8.16 -17.12 7.60
C ILE A 208 -6.95 -17.81 6.95
N PRO A 209 -7.09 -18.93 6.20
CA PRO A 209 -5.94 -19.57 5.57
C PRO A 209 -5.21 -18.64 4.58
N ALA A 210 -5.96 -17.86 3.80
CA ALA A 210 -5.37 -16.90 2.87
C ALA A 210 -4.66 -15.75 3.60
N VAL A 211 -5.26 -15.25 4.69
CA VAL A 211 -4.68 -14.22 5.55
C VAL A 211 -3.37 -14.70 6.18
N LEU A 212 -3.32 -15.96 6.63
CA LEU A 212 -2.12 -16.55 7.21
C LEU A 212 -0.98 -16.68 6.19
N ILE A 213 -1.27 -17.18 4.98
CA ILE A 213 -0.26 -17.27 3.91
C ILE A 213 0.29 -15.88 3.59
N TRP A 214 -0.58 -14.89 3.47
CA TRP A 214 -0.20 -13.50 3.25
C TRP A 214 0.64 -12.91 4.38
N ALA A 215 0.25 -13.15 5.63
CA ALA A 215 0.97 -12.68 6.80
C ALA A 215 2.36 -13.30 6.91
N VAL A 216 2.49 -14.61 6.66
CA VAL A 216 3.77 -15.31 6.63
C VAL A 216 4.66 -14.74 5.53
N ALA A 217 4.12 -14.57 4.31
CA ALA A 217 4.85 -14.02 3.18
C ALA A 217 5.43 -12.62 3.49
N LEU A 218 4.62 -11.73 4.05
CA LEU A 218 5.07 -10.40 4.42
C LEU A 218 6.06 -10.40 5.60
N GLN A 219 5.87 -11.28 6.59
CA GLN A 219 6.79 -11.38 7.71
C GLN A 219 8.17 -11.86 7.26
N LEU A 220 8.23 -12.84 6.35
CA LEU A 220 9.49 -13.34 5.79
C LEU A 220 10.27 -12.25 5.05
N VAL A 221 9.59 -11.43 4.24
CA VAL A 221 10.22 -10.28 3.58
C VAL A 221 10.69 -9.26 4.63
N ALA A 222 9.84 -8.90 5.59
CA ALA A 222 10.17 -7.89 6.59
C ALA A 222 11.39 -8.25 7.45
N GLU A 223 11.55 -9.52 7.85
CA GLU A 223 12.71 -9.95 8.64
C GLU A 223 14.03 -9.82 7.88
N LEU A 224 14.02 -10.14 6.58
CA LEU A 224 15.21 -10.00 5.74
C LEU A 224 15.61 -8.52 5.59
N SER A 225 14.62 -7.65 5.41
CA SER A 225 14.82 -6.19 5.40
C SER A 225 15.41 -5.65 6.71
N ILE A 226 14.95 -6.14 7.86
CA ILE A 226 15.50 -5.73 9.17
C ILE A 226 16.97 -6.13 9.29
N GLU A 227 17.34 -7.33 8.83
CA GLU A 227 18.73 -7.79 8.84
C GLU A 227 19.64 -6.83 8.08
N ALA A 228 19.19 -6.29 6.93
CA ALA A 228 19.94 -5.33 6.11
C ALA A 228 20.31 -4.02 6.84
N THR A 229 19.60 -3.69 7.92
CA THR A 229 19.80 -2.44 8.68
C THR A 229 20.94 -2.52 9.69
N LYS A 230 21.41 -3.72 10.06
CA LYS A 230 22.45 -3.89 11.06
C LYS A 230 23.75 -3.22 10.66
N LYS A 231 24.43 -2.61 11.64
CA LYS A 231 25.62 -1.77 11.41
C LYS A 231 26.81 -2.56 10.84
N ASP A 232 27.00 -3.80 11.28
CA ASP A 232 28.20 -4.61 10.99
C ASP A 232 28.21 -5.26 9.60
N ILE A 233 27.19 -5.01 8.78
CA ILE A 233 27.05 -5.61 7.45
C ILE A 233 27.71 -4.72 6.39
N SER A 234 28.59 -5.31 5.60
CA SER A 234 29.27 -4.65 4.46
C SER A 234 28.28 -4.19 3.40
N SER A 235 28.62 -3.14 2.64
CA SER A 235 27.73 -2.59 1.60
C SER A 235 27.35 -3.62 0.53
N VAL A 236 28.26 -4.54 0.17
CA VAL A 236 27.98 -5.60 -0.80
C VAL A 236 26.89 -6.53 -0.29
N ILE A 237 26.98 -6.99 0.97
CA ILE A 237 25.97 -7.86 1.57
C ILE A 237 24.63 -7.12 1.68
N ARG A 238 24.62 -5.83 2.02
CA ARG A 238 23.38 -5.04 2.04
C ARG A 238 22.68 -4.99 0.69
N ILE A 239 23.43 -4.78 -0.39
CA ILE A 239 22.89 -4.79 -1.76
C ILE A 239 22.33 -6.19 -2.09
N THR A 240 23.04 -7.25 -1.74
CA THR A 240 22.57 -8.63 -1.93
C THR A 240 21.27 -8.87 -1.16
N ILE A 241 21.19 -8.49 0.11
CA ILE A 241 19.98 -8.63 0.92
C ILE A 241 18.83 -7.85 0.29
N PHE A 242 19.06 -6.62 -0.16
CA PHE A 242 18.04 -5.80 -0.82
C PHE A 242 17.53 -6.42 -2.14
N CYS A 243 18.42 -6.94 -2.98
CA CYS A 243 18.03 -7.65 -4.20
C CYS A 243 17.21 -8.92 -3.89
N THR A 244 17.62 -9.68 -2.87
CA THR A 244 16.90 -10.87 -2.40
C THR A 244 15.53 -10.49 -1.83
N ASP A 245 15.43 -9.40 -1.09
CA ASP A 245 14.17 -8.88 -0.54
C ASP A 245 13.17 -8.53 -1.65
N ILE A 246 13.63 -7.81 -2.69
CA ILE A 246 12.81 -7.54 -3.89
C ILE A 246 12.35 -8.85 -4.54
N LEU A 247 13.26 -9.81 -4.69
CA LEU A 247 12.94 -11.11 -5.30
C LEU A 247 11.90 -11.88 -4.48
N LEU A 248 12.05 -11.95 -3.15
CA LEU A 248 11.09 -12.58 -2.26
C LEU A 248 9.74 -11.86 -2.27
N TYR A 249 9.75 -10.53 -2.33
CA TYR A 249 8.51 -9.75 -2.45
C TYR A 249 7.78 -10.11 -3.74
N ILE A 250 8.49 -10.18 -4.87
CA ILE A 250 7.90 -10.53 -6.17
C ILE A 250 7.41 -11.98 -6.18
N LEU A 251 8.20 -12.93 -5.69
CA LEU A 251 7.89 -14.36 -5.81
C LEU A 251 6.95 -14.89 -4.73
N ILE A 252 6.87 -14.24 -3.56
CA ILE A 252 6.12 -14.75 -2.41
C ILE A 252 5.04 -13.76 -1.97
N ALA A 253 5.39 -12.49 -1.72
CA ALA A 253 4.42 -11.51 -1.21
C ALA A 253 3.35 -11.14 -2.25
N ILE A 254 3.73 -11.00 -3.54
CA ILE A 254 2.77 -10.71 -4.61
C ILE A 254 1.76 -11.86 -4.78
N PRO A 255 2.16 -13.14 -5.00
CA PRO A 255 1.20 -14.22 -5.13
C PRO A 255 0.30 -14.36 -3.89
N ALA A 256 0.86 -14.22 -2.70
CA ALA A 256 0.07 -14.26 -1.47
C ALA A 256 -0.97 -13.13 -1.40
N THR A 257 -0.61 -11.93 -1.87
CA THR A 257 -1.56 -10.80 -1.98
C THR A 257 -2.65 -11.08 -3.01
N ILE A 258 -2.30 -11.69 -4.16
CA ILE A 258 -3.27 -12.08 -5.19
C ILE A 258 -4.28 -13.09 -4.61
N ILE A 259 -3.77 -14.15 -3.95
CA ILE A 259 -4.59 -15.18 -3.30
C ILE A 259 -5.55 -14.55 -2.30
N LEU A 260 -5.03 -13.74 -1.37
CA LEU A 260 -5.84 -13.11 -0.33
C LEU A 260 -6.96 -12.26 -0.92
N VAL A 261 -6.63 -11.38 -1.87
CA VAL A 261 -7.60 -10.48 -2.49
C VAL A 261 -8.65 -11.26 -3.26
N ARG A 262 -8.28 -12.28 -4.03
CA ARG A 262 -9.23 -13.10 -4.80
C ARG A 262 -10.16 -13.92 -3.90
N VAL A 263 -9.62 -14.56 -2.85
CA VAL A 263 -10.44 -15.26 -1.86
C VAL A 263 -11.43 -14.29 -1.20
N GLN A 264 -10.99 -13.11 -0.79
CA GLN A 264 -11.87 -12.10 -0.20
C GLN A 264 -12.91 -11.55 -1.18
N ALA A 265 -12.52 -11.34 -2.44
CA ALA A 265 -13.41 -10.86 -3.49
C ALA A 265 -14.49 -11.89 -3.87
N SER A 266 -14.17 -13.18 -3.85
CA SER A 266 -15.14 -14.25 -4.11
C SER A 266 -16.26 -14.31 -3.07
N LEU A 267 -16.01 -13.82 -1.85
CA LEU A 267 -17.00 -13.75 -0.76
C LEU A 267 -17.86 -12.48 -0.81
N LEU A 268 -17.72 -11.62 -1.82
CA LEU A 268 -18.60 -10.47 -1.99
C LEU A 268 -20.01 -10.97 -2.35
N SER A 269 -21.04 -10.46 -1.70
CA SER A 269 -22.42 -10.86 -1.96
C SER A 269 -22.92 -10.41 -3.34
N ASP A 270 -23.86 -11.16 -3.92
CA ASP A 270 -24.36 -10.94 -5.30
C ASP A 270 -25.26 -9.72 -5.46
N ASP A 271 -25.85 -9.24 -4.37
CA ASP A 271 -26.64 -8.01 -4.31
C ASP A 271 -25.79 -6.74 -4.43
N ILE A 272 -24.46 -6.87 -4.33
CA ILE A 272 -23.55 -5.74 -4.34
C ILE A 272 -22.89 -5.60 -5.72
N ALA A 273 -23.25 -4.53 -6.43
CA ALA A 273 -22.57 -4.12 -7.65
C ALA A 273 -21.08 -3.83 -7.39
N THR A 274 -20.22 -4.19 -8.35
CA THR A 274 -18.78 -3.96 -8.32
C THR A 274 -18.41 -2.70 -9.11
N ILE A 275 -17.32 -2.03 -8.74
CA ILE A 275 -16.86 -0.83 -9.47
C ILE A 275 -16.03 -1.17 -10.71
N VAL A 276 -15.49 -2.37 -10.75
CA VAL A 276 -14.65 -2.91 -11.79
C VAL A 276 -15.18 -4.31 -12.07
N PRO A 277 -15.39 -4.67 -13.35
CA PRO A 277 -15.83 -6.00 -13.71
C PRO A 277 -14.77 -7.05 -13.35
N PHE A 278 -15.20 -8.28 -13.12
CA PHE A 278 -15.17 -8.95 -11.82
C PHE A 278 -15.83 -10.34 -11.82
N ASP A 279 -15.12 -11.45 -12.07
CA ASP A 279 -15.64 -12.81 -11.93
C ASP A 279 -15.27 -13.30 -10.54
N LYS A 280 -16.26 -13.66 -9.74
CA LYS A 280 -16.08 -14.12 -8.37
C LYS A 280 -15.44 -15.50 -8.30
N THR A 281 -15.60 -16.30 -9.34
CA THR A 281 -15.04 -17.64 -9.44
C THR A 281 -13.60 -17.64 -9.99
N PHE A 282 -13.19 -16.55 -10.65
CA PHE A 282 -11.90 -16.41 -11.32
C PHE A 282 -11.60 -17.58 -12.28
N GLY A 283 -12.63 -18.01 -13.01
CA GLY A 283 -12.59 -19.15 -13.93
C GLY A 283 -12.34 -20.50 -13.25
N GLN A 284 -12.70 -20.66 -11.98
CA GLN A 284 -12.57 -21.93 -11.24
C GLN A 284 -13.95 -22.50 -10.93
N ASP A 285 -14.12 -23.81 -11.14
CA ASP A 285 -15.37 -24.48 -10.82
C ASP A 285 -15.66 -24.38 -9.31
N THR A 286 -16.72 -23.68 -8.94
CA THR A 286 -17.15 -23.54 -7.53
C THR A 286 -18.27 -24.50 -7.16
N SER A 287 -18.59 -25.51 -7.98
CA SER A 287 -19.68 -26.48 -7.74
C SER A 287 -19.64 -27.14 -6.36
N ASP A 288 -18.43 -27.40 -5.86
CA ASP A 288 -18.21 -28.11 -4.59
C ASP A 288 -18.15 -27.18 -3.37
N THR A 289 -18.32 -25.88 -3.59
CA THR A 289 -18.18 -24.82 -2.58
C THR A 289 -19.43 -23.95 -2.63
N ASP A 290 -19.81 -23.25 -1.55
CA ASP A 290 -20.97 -22.34 -1.52
C ASP A 290 -20.75 -21.07 -2.41
N GLY A 291 -20.24 -21.21 -3.63
CA GLY A 291 -19.91 -20.11 -4.54
C GLY A 291 -18.63 -19.33 -4.19
N PHE A 292 -17.77 -19.85 -3.29
CA PHE A 292 -16.55 -19.15 -2.86
C PHE A 292 -15.25 -19.83 -3.30
N LEU A 293 -14.20 -19.03 -3.45
CA LEU A 293 -12.89 -19.49 -3.89
C LEU A 293 -12.03 -19.97 -2.71
N THR A 294 -11.69 -21.25 -2.68
CA THR A 294 -10.70 -21.80 -1.72
C THR A 294 -9.29 -21.35 -2.09
N VAL A 295 -8.37 -21.28 -1.11
CA VAL A 295 -6.95 -20.96 -1.33
C VAL A 295 -6.31 -21.77 -2.45
N GLN A 296 -6.57 -23.08 -2.52
CA GLN A 296 -6.01 -23.94 -3.57
C GLN A 296 -6.48 -23.52 -4.97
N LYS A 297 -7.79 -23.29 -5.13
CA LYS A 297 -8.37 -22.79 -6.39
C LYS A 297 -7.85 -21.38 -6.71
N ALA A 298 -7.64 -20.55 -5.69
CA ALA A 298 -7.05 -19.22 -5.84
C ALA A 298 -5.60 -19.26 -6.33
N ILE A 299 -4.78 -20.23 -5.89
CA ILE A 299 -3.44 -20.45 -6.43
C ILE A 299 -3.51 -20.81 -7.92
N ASN A 300 -4.40 -21.72 -8.29
CA ASN A 300 -4.58 -22.15 -9.69
C ASN A 300 -5.11 -21.02 -10.59
N SER A 301 -5.82 -20.05 -10.03
CA SER A 301 -6.31 -18.89 -10.77
C SER A 301 -5.19 -17.92 -11.19
N ILE A 302 -3.99 -18.01 -10.59
CA ILE A 302 -2.88 -17.10 -10.88
C ILE A 302 -2.28 -17.44 -12.25
N ASN A 303 -2.64 -16.66 -13.25
CA ASN A 303 -1.99 -16.73 -14.56
C ASN A 303 -0.82 -15.73 -14.66
N CYS A 304 0.09 -15.99 -15.60
CA CYS A 304 1.25 -15.12 -15.84
C CYS A 304 0.83 -13.70 -16.25
N ALA A 305 -0.32 -13.53 -16.91
CA ALA A 305 -0.83 -12.24 -17.34
C ALA A 305 -1.21 -11.32 -16.15
N VAL A 306 -1.96 -11.84 -15.19
CA VAL A 306 -2.36 -11.16 -13.95
C VAL A 306 -1.13 -10.84 -13.12
N PHE A 307 -0.22 -11.80 -12.96
CA PHE A 307 1.03 -11.60 -12.23
C PHE A 307 1.87 -10.48 -12.88
N LYS A 308 2.08 -10.54 -14.20
CA LYS A 308 2.79 -9.50 -14.97
C LYS A 308 2.13 -8.13 -14.80
N ARG A 309 0.80 -8.04 -14.86
CA ARG A 309 0.06 -6.78 -14.68
C ARG A 309 0.31 -6.19 -13.29
N VAL A 310 0.24 -7.02 -12.24
CA VAL A 310 0.51 -6.60 -10.86
C VAL A 310 1.97 -6.14 -10.69
N CYS A 311 2.93 -6.87 -11.26
CA CYS A 311 4.34 -6.48 -11.22
C CYS A 311 4.58 -5.14 -11.92
N ILE A 312 4.01 -4.92 -13.11
CA ILE A 312 4.11 -3.64 -13.82
C ILE A 312 3.49 -2.51 -13.00
N PHE A 313 2.35 -2.75 -12.35
CA PHE A 313 1.73 -1.77 -11.46
C PHE A 313 2.66 -1.38 -10.30
N LEU A 314 3.28 -2.36 -9.65
CA LEU A 314 4.22 -2.13 -8.54
C LEU A 314 5.49 -1.38 -9.00
N VAL A 315 6.06 -1.77 -10.13
CA VAL A 315 7.21 -1.04 -10.73
C VAL A 315 6.86 0.42 -10.98
N LYS A 316 5.61 0.72 -11.38
CA LYS A 316 5.14 2.10 -11.57
C LYS A 316 4.90 2.86 -10.25
N SER A 317 4.56 2.18 -9.15
CA SER A 317 4.28 2.83 -7.86
C SER A 317 5.55 3.14 -7.05
N VAL A 318 6.60 2.32 -7.18
CA VAL A 318 7.86 2.47 -6.42
C VAL A 318 8.52 3.84 -6.59
N PRO A 319 8.72 4.39 -7.80
CA PRO A 319 9.35 5.71 -7.95
C PRO A 319 8.58 6.82 -7.26
N VAL A 320 7.24 6.73 -7.26
CA VAL A 320 6.37 7.72 -6.62
C VAL A 320 6.52 7.67 -5.09
N LEU A 321 6.58 6.46 -4.51
CA LEU A 321 6.81 6.26 -3.07
C LEU A 321 8.20 6.75 -2.63
N ILE A 322 9.25 6.43 -3.41
CA ILE A 322 10.62 6.85 -3.12
C ILE A 322 10.73 8.37 -3.21
N ALA A 323 10.31 8.97 -4.33
CA ALA A 323 10.40 10.41 -4.52
C ALA A 323 9.66 11.19 -3.42
N THR A 324 8.45 10.75 -3.08
CA THR A 324 7.65 11.36 -2.02
C THR A 324 8.34 11.27 -0.66
N SER A 325 8.82 10.08 -0.30
CA SER A 325 9.52 9.86 0.97
C SER A 325 10.81 10.66 1.05
N SER A 326 11.59 10.72 -0.04
CA SER A 326 12.82 11.50 -0.11
C SER A 326 12.58 13.00 0.06
N ILE A 327 11.53 13.55 -0.56
CA ILE A 327 11.17 14.97 -0.39
C ILE A 327 10.85 15.27 1.07
N ILE A 328 10.05 14.43 1.73
CA ILE A 328 9.70 14.60 3.15
C ILE A 328 10.95 14.55 4.03
N VAL A 329 11.84 13.58 3.81
CA VAL A 329 13.08 13.47 4.58
C VAL A 329 13.96 14.71 4.39
N VAL A 330 14.12 15.19 3.16
CA VAL A 330 14.89 16.42 2.87
C VAL A 330 14.28 17.62 3.58
N LEU A 331 12.94 17.77 3.56
CA LEU A 331 12.25 18.85 4.28
C LEU A 331 12.49 18.77 5.80
N CYS A 332 12.37 17.57 6.39
CA CYS A 332 12.64 17.37 7.81
C CYS A 332 14.10 17.70 8.17
N VAL A 333 15.06 17.28 7.33
CA VAL A 333 16.48 17.56 7.53
C VAL A 333 16.78 19.05 7.41
N MET A 334 16.24 19.74 6.40
CA MET A 334 16.39 21.19 6.25
C MET A 334 15.84 21.95 7.45
N MET A 335 14.64 21.56 7.94
CA MET A 335 14.06 22.14 9.14
C MET A 335 14.92 21.87 10.38
N PHE A 336 15.46 20.68 10.52
CA PHE A 336 16.36 20.34 11.62
C PHE A 336 17.65 21.17 11.59
N TYR A 337 18.27 21.35 10.42
CA TYR A 337 19.46 22.21 10.30
C TYR A 337 19.16 23.68 10.58
N SER A 338 17.95 24.16 10.27
CA SER A 338 17.52 25.52 10.66
C SER A 338 17.32 25.68 12.18
N TRP A 339 17.25 24.58 12.92
CA TRP A 339 17.15 24.57 14.38
C TRP A 339 18.50 24.60 15.07
N LEU A 340 19.55 24.04 14.46
CA LEU A 340 20.89 24.04 15.06
C LEU A 340 21.37 25.49 15.26
N PRO A 341 21.78 25.87 16.47
CA PRO A 341 22.32 27.19 16.72
C PRO A 341 23.55 27.39 15.81
N SER A 342 23.60 28.52 15.10
CA SER A 342 24.81 28.93 14.40
C SER A 342 25.93 29.01 15.42
N GLU A 343 27.01 28.26 15.22
CA GLU A 343 28.20 28.36 16.09
C GLU A 343 28.58 29.84 16.24
N PRO A 344 28.84 30.31 17.48
CA PRO A 344 29.27 31.67 17.69
C PRO A 344 30.57 31.85 16.92
N SER A 345 30.55 32.75 15.93
CA SER A 345 31.74 33.15 15.19
C SER A 345 32.77 33.64 16.23
N SER A 346 33.84 32.88 16.43
CA SER A 346 34.97 33.30 17.23
C SER A 346 35.54 34.57 16.62
N GLN A 347 35.27 35.72 17.25
CA GLN A 347 35.93 36.99 17.00
C GLN A 347 37.26 37.05 17.73
#